data_AF-A0A2N1MZR5-F1
#
_entry.id   AF-A0A2N1MZR5-F1
#
_cell.length_a   1.000
_cell.length_b   1.000
_cell.length_c   1.000
_cell.angle_alpha   90.00
_cell.angle_beta   90.00
_cell.angle_gamma   90.00
#
_symmetry.space_group_name_H-M   'P 1'
#
loop_
_entity.id
_entity.type
_entity.pdbx_description
1 polymer ?
#
loop_
_entity_poly.entity_id
_entity_poly.type
_entity_poly.pdbx_seq_one_letter_code
_entity_poly.pdbx_strand_id
1 'polypeptide(L)'
;MKRDLPGTKVQIKPTYSKEDQSFVKLQLIVKWGGEFTHSALYQSRDLGENLRKDLLIMNRSVFDDVKMYTSSERRVSATADIFSRAFLDIEYIPEGIIEMRKEMLDDSNAAKEQMDAAKSQLCTLLKPGESTKINAIWPDDVPEPRIVVQEAIELMKELREIMRENFNTMDVESIQLRWCCSENPNLFKERWEKLFEDFCDVERKKFDPSKVSELYDSIKYDALHNRQFLETIFVKQSEGNSASKVKKLYHMAKILFDFVAPQEYGITNEDKLQIGLLTSKSLIQDIIKNLEESKTSPTPCTRLYFTKESHVHTLLNVVFLSGLPTRISKNKIPELDYLTQITFELYERHRGLSGDKEYSLRVAFSPGAHDPNILDLRLDARHCLNVAPRINLTDHLPLDVALSYYKSRVYNTDIKPKNVELPPVVPVDKDNITSLQLSKSF
;
A
#
# COMPACT_ATOMS: atom_id res chain seq x y z
N MET A 1 -11.29 26.85 7.43
CA MET A 1 -9.84 26.76 7.16
C MET A 1 -9.42 25.40 6.60
N LYS A 2 -9.74 24.23 7.18
CA LYS A 2 -9.30 22.93 6.60
C LYS A 2 -10.04 22.45 5.35
N ARG A 3 -11.28 22.90 5.12
CA ARG A 3 -12.06 22.51 3.91
C ARG A 3 -11.40 22.94 2.60
N ASP A 4 -10.58 23.99 2.65
CA ASP A 4 -9.96 24.62 1.51
C ASP A 4 -8.54 24.04 1.24
N LEU A 5 -8.09 23.08 2.06
CA LEU A 5 -6.79 22.42 1.86
C LEU A 5 -6.88 21.39 0.70
N PRO A 6 -5.89 21.35 -0.20
CA PRO A 6 -5.74 20.28 -1.19
C PRO A 6 -5.77 18.89 -0.53
N GLY A 7 -6.34 17.90 -1.23
CA GLY A 7 -6.50 16.54 -0.70
C GLY A 7 -7.59 16.34 0.34
N THR A 8 -8.32 17.39 0.73
CA THR A 8 -9.42 17.24 1.68
C THR A 8 -10.54 16.38 1.11
N LYS A 9 -10.76 15.22 1.73
CA LYS A 9 -11.85 14.28 1.45
C LYS A 9 -12.83 14.30 2.62
N VAL A 10 -14.05 14.74 2.33
CA VAL A 10 -15.17 14.69 3.28
C VAL A 10 -16.05 13.51 2.91
N GLN A 11 -16.23 12.58 3.85
CA GLN A 11 -17.14 11.44 3.69
C GLN A 11 -18.16 11.45 4.82
N ILE A 12 -19.42 11.18 4.46
CA ILE A 12 -20.49 10.94 5.42
C ILE A 12 -20.81 9.45 5.35
N LYS A 13 -20.68 8.74 6.47
CA LYS A 13 -20.96 7.31 6.58
C LYS A 13 -22.11 7.07 7.56
N PRO A 14 -23.33 6.86 7.08
CA PRO A 14 -24.41 6.35 7.92
C PRO A 14 -24.14 4.88 8.26
N THR A 15 -24.44 4.48 9.49
CA THR A 15 -24.41 3.10 9.95
C THR A 15 -25.85 2.69 10.26
N TYR A 16 -26.26 1.55 9.71
CA TYR A 16 -27.57 0.95 9.96
C TYR A 16 -27.39 -0.37 10.72
N SER A 17 -28.39 -0.73 11.52
CA SER A 17 -28.46 -1.99 12.24
C SER A 17 -28.64 -3.14 11.25
N LYS A 18 -27.92 -4.25 11.47
CA LYS A 18 -28.01 -5.43 10.60
C LYS A 18 -29.35 -6.17 10.74
N GLU A 19 -30.00 -6.07 11.90
CA GLU A 19 -31.23 -6.82 12.21
C GLU A 19 -32.48 -6.17 11.63
N ASP A 20 -32.62 -4.86 11.77
CA ASP A 20 -33.86 -4.13 11.46
C ASP A 20 -33.65 -2.97 10.46
N GLN A 21 -32.43 -2.78 9.95
CA GLN A 21 -32.06 -1.66 9.05
C GLN A 21 -32.34 -0.28 9.63
N SER A 22 -32.54 -0.16 10.95
CA SER A 22 -32.72 1.12 11.61
C SER A 22 -31.42 1.91 11.58
N PHE A 23 -31.52 3.24 11.48
CA PHE A 23 -30.37 4.12 11.53
C PHE A 23 -29.76 4.12 12.94
N VAL A 24 -28.45 3.87 13.04
CA VAL A 24 -27.71 3.78 14.31
C VAL A 24 -26.88 5.04 14.56
N LYS A 25 -26.05 5.44 13.60
CA LYS A 25 -25.15 6.60 13.74
C LYS A 25 -24.77 7.19 12.40
N LEU A 26 -24.44 8.48 12.38
CA LEU A 26 -23.85 9.17 11.25
C LEU A 26 -22.42 9.58 11.60
N GLN A 27 -21.45 9.15 10.81
CA GLN A 27 -20.05 9.53 11.01
C GLN A 27 -19.61 10.49 9.90
N LEU A 28 -19.14 11.68 10.27
CA LEU A 28 -18.47 12.61 9.38
C LEU A 28 -16.96 12.36 9.46
N ILE A 29 -16.38 11.95 8.34
CA ILE A 29 -14.93 11.70 8.22
C ILE A 29 -14.37 12.81 7.34
N VAL A 30 -13.49 13.63 7.91
CA VAL A 30 -12.72 14.63 7.16
C VAL A 30 -11.28 14.16 7.18
N LYS A 31 -10.77 13.74 6.02
CA LYS A 31 -9.36 13.41 5.79
C LYS A 31 -8.73 14.49 4.94
N TRP A 32 -7.46 14.80 5.14
CA TRP A 32 -6.69 15.68 4.28
C TRP A 32 -5.28 15.09 4.16
N GLY A 33 -4.56 15.42 3.10
CA GLY A 33 -3.33 14.72 2.72
C GLY A 33 -3.56 13.69 1.61
N GLY A 34 -2.64 12.74 1.46
CA GLY A 34 -2.70 11.74 0.37
C GLY A 34 -2.50 12.32 -1.04
N GLU A 35 -1.91 13.51 -1.12
CA GLU A 35 -1.66 14.22 -2.37
C GLU A 35 -0.48 13.62 -3.14
N PHE A 36 -0.49 13.82 -4.46
CA PHE A 36 0.62 13.44 -5.33
C PHE A 36 1.83 14.34 -5.03
N THR A 37 2.93 13.75 -4.56
CA THR A 37 4.12 14.49 -4.12
C THR A 37 4.93 15.02 -5.29
N HIS A 38 5.83 15.98 -5.04
CA HIS A 38 6.79 16.41 -6.06
C HIS A 38 7.77 15.30 -6.44
N SER A 39 8.09 14.37 -5.53
CA SER A 39 8.94 13.21 -5.85
C SER A 39 8.22 12.25 -6.79
N ALA A 40 6.92 12.03 -6.57
CA ALA A 40 6.10 11.14 -7.39
C ALA A 40 6.06 11.61 -8.85
N LEU A 41 6.05 12.93 -9.10
CA LEU A 41 6.16 13.49 -10.45
C LEU A 41 7.39 12.94 -11.19
N TYR A 42 8.58 13.08 -10.59
CA TYR A 42 9.81 12.60 -11.21
C TYR A 42 9.83 11.07 -11.30
N GLN A 43 9.43 10.37 -10.24
CA GLN A 43 9.45 8.91 -10.20
C GLN A 43 8.51 8.29 -11.25
N SER A 44 7.29 8.83 -11.41
CA SER A 44 6.33 8.37 -12.42
C SER A 44 6.84 8.62 -13.84
N ARG A 45 7.45 9.80 -14.08
CA ARG A 45 8.04 10.14 -15.37
C ARG A 45 9.23 9.23 -15.68
N ASP A 46 10.19 9.15 -14.77
CA ASP A 46 11.43 8.39 -14.96
C ASP A 46 11.12 6.89 -15.16
N LEU A 47 10.11 6.35 -14.45
CA LEU A 47 9.64 4.99 -14.68
C LEU A 47 9.02 4.82 -16.09
N GLY A 48 8.17 5.75 -16.53
CA GLY A 48 7.58 5.73 -17.87
C GLY A 48 8.64 5.77 -18.97
N GLU A 49 9.64 6.65 -18.84
CA GLU A 49 10.76 6.75 -19.77
C GLU A 49 11.61 5.48 -19.80
N ASN A 50 11.91 4.90 -18.63
CA ASN A 50 12.72 3.70 -18.53
C ASN A 50 11.98 2.49 -19.12
N LEU A 51 10.70 2.31 -18.79
CA LEU A 51 9.90 1.24 -19.39
C LEU A 51 9.77 1.42 -20.90
N ARG A 52 9.61 2.65 -21.38
CA ARG A 52 9.59 2.93 -22.82
C ARG A 52 10.88 2.46 -23.49
N LYS A 53 12.03 2.83 -22.94
CA LYS A 53 13.35 2.43 -23.47
C LYS A 53 13.50 0.91 -23.49
N ASP A 54 13.11 0.23 -22.41
CA ASP A 54 13.13 -1.24 -22.33
C ASP A 54 12.27 -1.88 -23.44
N LEU A 55 11.02 -1.42 -23.60
CA LEU A 55 10.09 -1.98 -24.57
C LEU A 55 10.49 -1.66 -26.02
N LEU A 56 11.04 -0.48 -26.30
CA LEU A 56 11.53 -0.12 -27.63
C LEU A 56 12.67 -1.04 -28.12
N ILE A 57 13.48 -1.56 -27.20
CA ILE A 57 14.53 -2.53 -27.50
C ILE A 57 13.91 -3.90 -27.78
N MET A 58 12.88 -4.30 -27.04
CA MET A 58 12.25 -5.62 -27.17
C MET A 58 11.31 -5.73 -28.37
N ASN A 59 10.35 -4.82 -28.49
CA ASN A 59 9.36 -4.82 -29.56
C ASN A 59 8.67 -3.44 -29.66
N ARG A 60 8.92 -2.70 -30.74
CA ARG A 60 8.34 -1.36 -30.95
C ARG A 60 6.82 -1.39 -31.18
N SER A 61 6.27 -2.48 -31.70
CA SER A 61 4.84 -2.57 -32.00
C SER A 61 3.96 -2.71 -30.76
N VAL A 62 4.53 -2.86 -29.56
CA VAL A 62 3.74 -2.85 -28.30
C VAL A 62 3.17 -1.47 -27.99
N PHE A 63 3.63 -0.42 -28.67
CA PHE A 63 3.11 0.95 -28.57
C PHE A 63 1.97 1.23 -29.56
N ASP A 64 1.69 0.32 -30.51
CA ASP A 64 0.67 0.51 -31.53
C ASP A 64 -0.76 0.32 -30.96
N ASP A 65 -0.90 -0.50 -29.92
CA ASP A 65 -2.15 -0.68 -29.16
C ASP A 65 -1.88 -0.59 -27.66
N VAL A 66 -2.07 0.61 -27.11
CA VAL A 66 -1.90 0.88 -25.68
C VAL A 66 -3.24 1.30 -25.07
N LYS A 67 -3.63 0.60 -23.99
CA LYS A 67 -4.74 1.03 -23.12
C LYS A 67 -4.29 1.04 -21.68
N MET A 68 -4.78 2.02 -20.93
CA MET A 68 -4.43 2.23 -19.54
C MET A 68 -5.69 2.40 -18.71
N TYR A 69 -5.67 1.88 -17.50
CA TYR A 69 -6.81 1.87 -16.60
C TYR A 69 -6.39 2.44 -15.25
N THR A 70 -7.18 3.34 -14.68
CA THR A 70 -6.89 3.95 -13.37
C THR A 70 -8.05 3.77 -12.40
N SER A 71 -7.73 3.67 -11.12
CA SER A 71 -8.69 3.91 -10.04
C SER A 71 -9.14 5.39 -10.01
N SER A 72 -10.17 5.69 -9.24
CA SER A 72 -10.66 7.07 -9.04
C SER A 72 -9.83 7.91 -8.06
N GLU A 73 -8.79 7.34 -7.46
CA GLU A 73 -7.92 8.07 -6.54
C GLU A 73 -7.08 9.11 -7.30
N ARG A 74 -7.13 10.37 -6.86
CA ARG A 74 -6.43 11.48 -7.52
C ARG A 74 -4.94 11.21 -7.73
N ARG A 75 -4.23 10.72 -6.71
CA ARG A 75 -2.80 10.38 -6.78
C ARG A 75 -2.51 9.26 -7.80
N VAL A 76 -3.43 8.31 -7.96
CA VAL A 76 -3.30 7.19 -8.92
C VAL A 76 -3.56 7.71 -10.33
N SER A 77 -4.59 8.53 -10.53
CA SER A 77 -4.86 9.17 -11.81
C SER A 77 -3.73 10.11 -12.23
N ALA A 78 -3.17 10.88 -11.29
CA ALA A 78 -1.99 11.72 -11.54
C ALA A 78 -0.76 10.87 -11.92
N THR A 79 -0.51 9.78 -11.20
CA THR A 79 0.55 8.81 -11.54
C THR A 79 0.36 8.30 -12.98
N ALA A 80 -0.85 7.87 -13.33
CA ALA A 80 -1.18 7.38 -14.66
C ALA A 80 -0.93 8.44 -15.72
N ASP A 81 -1.37 9.69 -15.51
CA ASP A 81 -1.15 10.80 -16.45
C ASP A 81 0.34 11.08 -16.71
N ILE A 82 1.12 11.32 -15.63
CA ILE A 82 2.55 11.62 -15.75
C ILE A 82 3.29 10.47 -16.43
N PHE A 83 3.04 9.23 -15.96
CA PHE A 83 3.64 8.04 -16.52
C PHE A 83 3.28 7.89 -18.01
N SER A 84 2.02 8.08 -18.39
CA SER A 84 1.55 7.84 -19.76
C SER A 84 2.22 8.76 -20.76
N ARG A 85 2.35 10.03 -20.42
CA ARG A 85 3.04 11.02 -21.28
C ARG A 85 4.50 10.65 -21.50
N ALA A 86 5.19 10.25 -20.43
CA ALA A 86 6.57 9.77 -20.51
C ALA A 86 6.72 8.45 -21.29
N PHE A 87 5.81 7.50 -21.05
CA PHE A 87 5.83 6.17 -21.66
C PHE A 87 5.52 6.21 -23.16
N LEU A 88 4.55 7.02 -23.56
CA LEU A 88 4.15 7.19 -24.96
C LEU A 88 4.99 8.24 -25.69
N ASP A 89 5.74 9.07 -24.97
CA ASP A 89 6.53 10.20 -25.50
C ASP A 89 5.62 11.21 -26.23
N ILE A 90 4.59 11.65 -25.51
CA ILE A 90 3.56 12.58 -26.00
C ILE A 90 3.31 13.70 -24.98
N GLU A 91 2.94 14.87 -25.49
CA GLU A 91 2.62 16.02 -24.63
C GLU A 91 1.19 15.93 -24.06
N TYR A 92 0.24 15.47 -24.87
CA TYR A 92 -1.17 15.34 -24.51
C TYR A 92 -1.64 13.92 -24.77
N ILE A 93 -2.37 13.34 -23.82
CA ILE A 93 -2.92 11.98 -23.93
C ILE A 93 -4.24 12.03 -24.71
N PRO A 94 -4.35 11.33 -25.86
CA PRO A 94 -5.59 11.20 -26.60
C PRO A 94 -6.74 10.64 -25.75
N GLU A 95 -7.97 11.07 -26.07
CA GLU A 95 -9.17 10.54 -25.44
C GLU A 95 -9.27 9.01 -25.64
N GLY A 96 -9.63 8.29 -24.58
CA GLY A 96 -9.80 6.84 -24.61
C GLY A 96 -8.55 6.00 -24.36
N ILE A 97 -7.35 6.60 -24.25
CA ILE A 97 -6.15 5.85 -23.83
C ILE A 97 -6.22 5.49 -22.34
N ILE A 98 -6.60 6.44 -21.49
CA ILE A 98 -6.77 6.23 -20.06
C ILE A 98 -8.27 6.15 -19.75
N GLU A 99 -8.70 5.03 -19.18
CA GLU A 99 -10.08 4.79 -18.75
C GLU A 99 -10.14 4.61 -17.23
N MET A 100 -11.04 5.30 -16.54
CA MET A 100 -11.24 5.13 -15.10
C MET A 100 -12.18 3.94 -14.83
N ARG A 101 -11.67 2.87 -14.20
CA ARG A 101 -12.43 1.64 -13.92
C ARG A 101 -12.66 1.41 -12.43
N LYS A 102 -13.57 2.19 -11.84
CA LYS A 102 -13.83 2.19 -10.38
C LYS A 102 -14.19 0.81 -9.83
N GLU A 103 -15.13 0.11 -10.47
CA GLU A 103 -15.58 -1.21 -10.03
C GLU A 103 -14.47 -2.29 -10.02
N MET A 104 -13.39 -2.07 -10.79
CA MET A 104 -12.28 -3.01 -10.89
C MET A 104 -11.06 -2.57 -10.08
N LEU A 105 -10.81 -1.27 -9.91
CA LEU A 105 -9.55 -0.75 -9.37
C LEU A 105 -9.71 0.06 -8.07
N ASP A 106 -10.93 0.41 -7.65
CA ASP A 106 -11.21 1.05 -6.36
C ASP A 106 -11.41 0.01 -5.24
N ASP A 107 -11.57 0.47 -3.99
CA ASP A 107 -11.86 -0.44 -2.86
C ASP A 107 -13.25 -1.06 -3.01
N SER A 108 -13.31 -2.37 -2.86
CA SER A 108 -14.54 -3.11 -2.69
C SER A 108 -14.76 -3.42 -1.21
N ASN A 109 -16.01 -3.40 -0.75
CA ASN A 109 -16.38 -3.89 0.59
C ASN A 109 -16.48 -5.42 0.64
N ALA A 110 -16.27 -6.14 -0.48
CA ALA A 110 -16.48 -7.59 -0.58
C ALA A 110 -15.60 -8.40 0.38
N ALA A 111 -14.38 -7.95 0.66
CA ALA A 111 -13.43 -8.63 1.55
C ALA A 111 -13.44 -8.09 2.99
N LYS A 112 -14.32 -7.13 3.30
CA LYS A 112 -14.24 -6.36 4.56
C LYS A 112 -14.36 -7.25 5.79
N GLU A 113 -15.30 -8.20 5.79
CA GLU A 113 -15.51 -9.11 6.91
C GLU A 113 -14.27 -9.98 7.18
N GLN A 114 -13.64 -10.50 6.12
CA GLN A 114 -12.46 -11.33 6.22
C GLN A 114 -11.24 -10.52 6.69
N MET A 115 -11.10 -9.28 6.22
CA MET A 115 -10.05 -8.35 6.68
C MET A 115 -10.26 -7.94 8.15
N ASP A 116 -11.50 -7.67 8.57
CA ASP A 116 -11.84 -7.36 9.97
C ASP A 116 -11.56 -8.56 10.89
N ALA A 117 -11.78 -9.79 10.41
CA ALA A 117 -11.41 -11.01 11.12
C ALA A 117 -9.88 -11.16 11.25
N ALA A 118 -9.12 -10.93 10.18
CA ALA A 118 -7.66 -10.93 10.21
C ALA A 118 -7.11 -9.87 11.18
N LYS A 119 -7.68 -8.66 11.14
CA LYS A 119 -7.37 -7.57 12.08
C LYS A 119 -7.64 -7.95 13.53
N SER A 120 -8.73 -8.68 13.80
CA SER A 120 -9.07 -9.17 15.14
C SER A 120 -8.04 -10.20 15.64
N GLN A 121 -7.54 -11.07 14.77
CA GLN A 121 -6.47 -12.00 15.13
C GLN A 121 -5.13 -11.28 15.38
N LEU A 122 -4.78 -10.29 14.55
CA LEU A 122 -3.60 -9.43 14.77
C LEU A 122 -3.69 -8.69 16.10
N CYS A 123 -4.87 -8.19 16.47
CA CYS A 123 -5.09 -7.57 17.78
C CYS A 123 -4.67 -8.50 18.92
N THR A 124 -5.01 -9.79 18.84
CA THR A 124 -4.66 -10.77 19.87
C THR A 124 -3.14 -10.98 19.96
N LEU A 125 -2.44 -11.01 18.82
CA LEU A 125 -0.97 -11.20 18.77
C LEU A 125 -0.19 -10.00 19.29
N LEU A 126 -0.70 -8.78 19.06
CA LEU A 126 -0.04 -7.55 19.46
C LEU A 126 -0.39 -7.11 20.88
N LYS A 127 -1.39 -7.71 21.55
CA LYS A 127 -1.83 -7.30 22.89
C LYS A 127 -1.06 -8.02 24.01
N PRO A 128 -1.01 -7.46 25.24
CA PRO A 128 -0.44 -8.14 26.41
C PRO A 128 -1.27 -9.39 26.74
N GLY A 129 -0.62 -10.51 27.04
CA GLY A 129 -1.27 -11.81 27.29
C GLY A 129 -0.28 -12.97 27.31
N GLU A 130 -0.77 -14.21 27.19
CA GLU A 130 0.09 -15.40 27.07
C GLU A 130 0.78 -15.49 25.71
N SER A 131 1.90 -16.21 25.65
CA SER A 131 2.66 -16.48 24.43
C SER A 131 1.82 -17.27 23.44
N THR A 132 1.29 -16.59 22.41
CA THR A 132 0.68 -17.28 21.26
C THR A 132 1.81 -17.64 20.31
N LYS A 133 1.78 -18.85 19.71
CA LYS A 133 2.77 -19.23 18.70
C LYS A 133 2.77 -18.18 17.58
N ILE A 134 3.85 -17.42 17.50
CA ILE A 134 4.06 -16.45 16.42
C ILE A 134 4.29 -17.25 15.15
N ASN A 135 3.65 -16.83 14.07
CA ASN A 135 3.80 -17.47 12.77
C ASN A 135 5.27 -17.36 12.30
N ALA A 136 5.75 -18.26 11.44
CA ALA A 136 7.15 -18.36 11.00
C ALA A 136 7.73 -17.16 10.20
N ILE A 137 7.08 -16.00 10.28
CA ILE A 137 7.40 -14.76 9.54
C ILE A 137 8.13 -13.75 10.45
N TRP A 138 8.01 -13.87 11.78
CA TRP A 138 8.71 -12.97 12.71
C TRP A 138 10.20 -13.32 12.80
N PRO A 139 11.12 -12.33 12.80
CA PRO A 139 12.56 -12.61 12.92
C PRO A 139 12.93 -13.27 14.26
N ASP A 140 13.79 -14.27 14.23
CA ASP A 140 14.21 -15.03 15.42
C ASP A 140 15.08 -14.20 16.40
N ASP A 141 15.76 -13.18 15.89
CA ASP A 141 16.68 -12.30 16.63
C ASP A 141 16.01 -11.04 17.21
N VAL A 142 14.69 -10.89 16.99
CA VAL A 142 13.92 -9.73 17.44
C VAL A 142 12.98 -10.14 18.59
N PRO A 143 12.84 -9.32 19.66
CA PRO A 143 11.87 -9.57 20.71
C PRO A 143 10.45 -9.80 20.18
N GLU A 144 9.58 -10.47 20.92
CA GLU A 144 8.21 -10.72 20.46
C GLU A 144 7.48 -9.43 20.04
N PRO A 145 6.54 -9.48 19.07
CA PRO A 145 5.82 -8.31 18.57
C PRO A 145 5.23 -7.42 19.68
N ARG A 146 4.66 -8.04 20.73
CA ARG A 146 4.08 -7.33 21.87
C ARG A 146 5.10 -6.47 22.62
N ILE A 147 6.35 -6.94 22.72
CA ILE A 147 7.47 -6.28 23.40
C ILE A 147 7.93 -5.11 22.54
N VAL A 148 8.11 -5.33 21.23
CA VAL A 148 8.50 -4.26 20.29
C VAL A 148 7.47 -3.13 20.27
N VAL A 149 6.17 -3.45 20.28
CA VAL A 149 5.13 -2.41 20.40
C VAL A 149 5.21 -1.68 21.74
N GLN A 150 5.48 -2.38 22.84
CA GLN A 150 5.64 -1.73 24.16
C GLN A 150 6.85 -0.78 24.17
N GLU A 151 7.99 -1.20 23.63
CA GLU A 151 9.18 -0.37 23.49
C GLU A 151 8.92 0.84 22.58
N ALA A 152 8.19 0.65 21.47
CA ALA A 152 7.78 1.74 20.59
C ALA A 152 6.90 2.75 21.32
N ILE A 153 5.93 2.31 22.13
CA ILE A 153 5.07 3.19 22.93
C ILE A 153 5.89 4.01 23.93
N GLU A 154 6.81 3.39 24.67
CA GLU A 154 7.64 4.14 25.62
C GLU A 154 8.56 5.15 24.94
N LEU A 155 9.13 4.79 23.79
CA LEU A 155 9.93 5.72 22.99
C LEU A 155 9.08 6.87 22.43
N MET A 156 7.87 6.58 21.98
CA MET A 156 6.92 7.61 21.50
C MET A 156 6.52 8.57 22.61
N LYS A 157 6.32 8.12 23.85
CA LYS A 157 6.08 9.01 25.00
C LYS A 157 7.24 9.97 25.21
N GLU A 158 8.48 9.48 25.16
CA GLU A 158 9.66 10.35 25.29
C GLU A 158 9.72 11.37 24.14
N LEU A 159 9.55 10.91 22.90
CA LEU A 159 9.57 11.78 21.71
C LEU A 159 8.48 12.84 21.73
N ARG A 160 7.29 12.53 22.28
CA ARG A 160 6.20 13.49 22.45
C ARG A 160 6.61 14.66 23.34
N GLU A 161 7.22 14.37 24.48
CA GLU A 161 7.67 15.41 25.41
C GLU A 161 8.76 16.27 24.79
N ILE A 162 9.73 15.65 24.10
CA ILE A 162 10.79 16.37 23.37
C ILE A 162 10.20 17.29 22.31
N MET A 163 9.28 16.78 21.49
CA MET A 163 8.63 17.57 20.45
C MET A 163 7.90 18.76 21.05
N ARG A 164 7.10 18.55 22.11
CA ARG A 164 6.35 19.62 22.78
C ARG A 164 7.27 20.69 23.35
N GLU A 165 8.35 20.30 24.01
CA GLU A 165 9.37 21.21 24.52
C GLU A 165 10.02 22.02 23.39
N ASN A 166 10.45 21.36 22.32
CA ASN A 166 11.09 22.01 21.19
C ASN A 166 10.14 22.97 20.44
N PHE A 167 8.86 22.63 20.29
CA PHE A 167 7.86 23.55 19.74
C PHE A 167 7.63 24.80 20.60
N ASN A 168 7.92 24.76 21.90
CA ASN A 168 7.79 25.90 22.80
C ASN A 168 9.07 26.74 22.91
N THR A 169 10.23 26.16 22.59
CA THR A 169 11.54 26.77 22.85
C THR A 169 12.31 27.15 21.59
N MET A 170 12.02 26.52 20.45
CA MET A 170 12.72 26.74 19.17
C MET A 170 11.88 27.60 18.21
N ASP A 171 12.56 28.29 17.30
CA ASP A 171 11.93 28.85 16.10
C ASP A 171 11.70 27.73 15.07
N VAL A 172 10.59 27.00 15.22
CA VAL A 172 10.27 25.84 14.38
C VAL A 172 10.06 26.19 12.91
N GLU A 173 9.65 27.42 12.60
CA GLU A 173 9.46 27.86 11.21
C GLU A 173 10.79 27.99 10.46
N SER A 174 11.89 28.24 11.20
CA SER A 174 13.24 28.32 10.63
C SER A 174 13.89 26.97 10.35
N ILE A 175 13.38 25.87 10.91
CA ILE A 175 14.01 24.54 10.82
C ILE A 175 13.97 24.03 9.38
N GLN A 176 12.86 24.23 8.66
CA GLN A 176 12.69 23.77 7.28
C GLN A 176 11.85 24.77 6.49
N LEU A 177 12.42 25.28 5.40
CA LEU A 177 11.74 26.30 4.56
C LEU A 177 10.84 25.69 3.49
N ARG A 178 11.21 24.52 2.95
CA ARG A 178 10.47 23.86 1.86
C ARG A 178 9.77 22.62 2.39
N TRP A 179 8.45 22.59 2.22
CA TRP A 179 7.61 21.49 2.66
C TRP A 179 6.93 20.81 1.47
N CYS A 180 6.73 19.49 1.59
CA CYS A 180 6.03 18.70 0.57
C CYS A 180 4.51 18.78 0.80
N CYS A 181 3.71 18.81 -0.27
CA CYS A 181 2.25 18.72 -0.22
C CYS A 181 1.54 19.73 0.71
N SER A 182 2.03 20.98 0.77
CA SER A 182 1.49 22.04 1.65
C SER A 182 1.59 21.75 3.15
N GLU A 183 2.45 20.81 3.54
CA GLU A 183 2.82 20.55 4.93
C GLU A 183 3.52 21.80 5.53
N ASN A 184 3.56 21.88 6.87
CA ASN A 184 4.25 22.93 7.62
C ASN A 184 4.48 22.45 9.07
N PRO A 185 5.22 23.19 9.92
CA PRO A 185 5.47 22.75 11.30
C PRO A 185 4.20 22.42 12.09
N ASN A 186 3.12 23.20 11.91
CA ASN A 186 1.87 22.99 12.65
C ASN A 186 1.12 21.74 12.18
N LEU A 187 1.04 21.50 10.87
CA LEU A 187 0.41 20.28 10.34
C LEU A 187 1.22 19.02 10.70
N PHE A 188 2.56 19.12 10.70
CA PHE A 188 3.45 18.08 11.20
C PHE A 188 3.13 17.77 12.68
N LYS A 189 3.07 18.81 13.52
CA LYS A 189 2.74 18.67 14.94
C LYS A 189 1.39 18.00 15.15
N GLU A 190 0.36 18.43 14.41
CA GLU A 190 -0.98 17.85 14.51
C GLU A 190 -0.99 16.35 14.18
N ARG A 191 -0.27 15.93 13.11
CA ARG A 191 -0.18 14.51 12.74
C ARG A 191 0.56 13.69 13.79
N TRP A 192 1.69 14.18 14.28
CA TRP A 192 2.46 13.49 15.31
C TRP A 192 1.73 13.45 16.65
N GLU A 193 1.05 14.52 17.09
CA GLU A 193 0.19 14.47 18.28
C GLU A 193 -0.92 13.44 18.15
N LYS A 194 -1.54 13.30 16.97
CA LYS A 194 -2.55 12.26 16.72
C LYS A 194 -1.96 10.85 16.85
N LEU A 195 -0.75 10.62 16.33
CA LEU A 195 -0.03 9.35 16.49
C LEU A 195 0.31 9.09 17.97
N PHE A 196 0.75 10.11 18.70
CA PHE A 196 1.01 9.99 20.13
C PHE A 196 -0.25 9.65 20.91
N GLU A 197 -1.38 10.29 20.61
CA GLU A 197 -2.68 9.92 21.20
C GLU A 197 -3.03 8.46 20.91
N ASP A 198 -2.88 8.00 19.66
CA ASP A 198 -3.26 6.63 19.25
C ASP A 198 -2.36 5.54 19.85
N PHE A 199 -1.10 5.85 20.15
CA PHE A 199 -0.14 4.89 20.73
C PHE A 199 -0.01 5.01 22.26
N CYS A 200 0.03 6.22 22.79
CA CYS A 200 0.40 6.49 24.18
C CYS A 200 -0.82 6.63 25.10
N ASP A 201 -1.93 7.17 24.58
CA ASP A 201 -3.10 7.53 25.39
C ASP A 201 -4.21 6.45 25.32
N VAL A 202 -3.95 5.34 24.61
CA VAL A 202 -4.87 4.20 24.48
C VAL A 202 -4.45 3.08 25.43
N GLU A 203 -5.41 2.53 26.19
CA GLU A 203 -5.18 1.33 26.98
C GLU A 203 -4.60 0.21 26.11
N ARG A 204 -3.54 -0.44 26.58
CA ARG A 204 -2.81 -1.42 25.77
C ARG A 204 -3.66 -2.59 25.25
N LYS A 205 -4.70 -2.97 25.99
CA LYS A 205 -5.70 -4.00 25.59
C LYS A 205 -6.63 -3.54 24.45
N LYS A 206 -6.69 -2.26 24.15
CA LYS A 206 -7.50 -1.64 23.08
C LYS A 206 -6.66 -1.18 21.89
N PHE A 207 -5.36 -1.48 21.88
CA PHE A 207 -4.46 -1.11 20.79
C PHE A 207 -4.95 -1.66 19.44
N ASP A 208 -4.93 -0.80 18.42
CA ASP A 208 -5.33 -1.11 17.05
C ASP A 208 -4.08 -1.37 16.17
N PRO A 209 -3.91 -2.59 15.61
CA PRO A 209 -2.79 -2.95 14.74
C PRO A 209 -2.57 -2.00 13.56
N SER A 210 -3.64 -1.41 12.99
CA SER A 210 -3.51 -0.51 11.84
C SER A 210 -2.72 0.77 12.15
N LYS A 211 -2.55 1.09 13.44
CA LYS A 211 -1.71 2.21 13.89
C LYS A 211 -0.23 1.98 13.63
N VAL A 212 0.20 0.72 13.54
CA VAL A 212 1.56 0.37 13.11
C VAL A 212 1.84 0.90 11.70
N SER A 213 0.92 0.64 10.76
CA SER A 213 1.03 1.12 9.38
C SER A 213 1.00 2.64 9.31
N GLU A 214 0.09 3.29 10.03
CA GLU A 214 0.02 4.76 10.10
C GLU A 214 1.32 5.39 10.65
N LEU A 215 1.93 4.78 11.67
CA LEU A 215 3.21 5.24 12.24
C LEU A 215 4.34 5.08 11.23
N TYR A 216 4.46 3.90 10.61
CA TYR A 216 5.51 3.61 9.66
C TYR A 216 5.45 4.51 8.43
N ASP A 217 4.25 4.66 7.83
CA ASP A 217 4.04 5.56 6.69
C ASP A 217 4.36 7.02 7.04
N SER A 218 3.95 7.45 8.24
CA SER A 218 4.22 8.80 8.73
C SER A 218 5.71 9.09 8.89
N ILE A 219 6.44 8.22 9.57
CA ILE A 219 7.87 8.42 9.79
C ILE A 219 8.67 8.25 8.49
N LYS A 220 8.25 7.34 7.58
CA LYS A 220 8.87 7.18 6.26
C LYS A 220 8.64 8.40 5.38
N TYR A 221 7.43 8.95 5.36
CA TYR A 221 7.13 10.20 4.67
C TYR A 221 7.99 11.35 5.18
N ASP A 222 8.12 11.50 6.50
CA ASP A 222 8.95 12.56 7.08
C ASP A 222 10.44 12.33 6.82
N ALA A 223 10.91 11.08 6.87
CA ALA A 223 12.28 10.73 6.53
C ALA A 223 12.63 11.06 5.07
N LEU A 224 11.65 11.00 4.16
CA LEU A 224 11.82 11.34 2.74
C LEU A 224 11.67 12.84 2.48
N HIS A 225 10.67 13.48 3.08
CA HIS A 225 10.23 14.81 2.68
C HIS A 225 10.51 15.92 3.69
N ASN A 226 10.61 15.58 4.97
CA ASN A 226 10.73 16.52 6.08
C ASN A 226 11.91 16.18 7.00
N ARG A 227 12.99 15.59 6.44
CA ARG A 227 14.06 14.99 7.24
C ARG A 227 14.73 15.98 8.18
N GLN A 228 15.04 17.16 7.67
CA GLN A 228 15.65 18.22 8.47
C GLN A 228 14.79 18.55 9.68
N PHE A 229 13.48 18.64 9.49
CA PHE A 229 12.54 18.88 10.58
C PHE A 229 12.47 17.68 11.54
N LEU A 230 12.30 16.47 11.01
CA LEU A 230 12.21 15.22 11.78
C LEU A 230 13.43 15.00 12.68
N GLU A 231 14.64 15.19 12.14
CA GLU A 231 15.90 14.98 12.86
C GLU A 231 16.23 16.11 13.85
N THR A 232 15.55 17.25 13.74
CA THR A 232 15.75 18.39 14.66
C THR A 232 14.73 18.39 15.78
N ILE A 233 13.44 18.23 15.45
CA ILE A 233 12.33 18.43 16.40
C ILE A 233 12.28 17.36 17.49
N PHE A 234 12.85 16.18 17.23
CA PHE A 234 12.87 15.03 18.13
C PHE A 234 14.18 14.85 18.89
N VAL A 235 15.09 15.82 18.83
CA VAL A 235 16.37 15.80 19.54
C VAL A 235 16.33 16.79 20.70
N LYS A 236 16.69 16.34 21.91
CA LYS A 236 16.85 17.24 23.07
C LYS A 236 18.05 18.14 22.85
N GLN A 237 17.91 19.43 23.13
CA GLN A 237 19.00 20.40 23.01
C GLN A 237 20.24 20.03 23.83
N SER A 238 20.05 19.31 24.94
CA SER A 238 21.13 18.85 25.84
C SER A 238 21.87 17.59 25.37
N GLU A 239 21.31 16.79 24.45
CA GLU A 239 21.85 15.48 24.05
C GLU A 239 22.79 15.55 22.83
N GLY A 240 23.04 16.75 22.28
CA GLY A 240 23.78 16.91 21.03
C GLY A 240 23.03 16.36 19.82
N ASN A 241 23.61 16.47 18.62
CA ASN A 241 22.93 16.15 17.36
C ASN A 241 22.86 14.64 17.06
N SER A 242 22.17 13.86 17.91
CA SER A 242 21.99 12.41 17.73
C SER A 242 20.53 12.06 17.51
N ALA A 243 20.12 11.93 16.25
CA ALA A 243 18.81 11.43 15.84
C ALA A 243 18.60 9.92 16.14
N SER A 244 19.31 9.36 17.13
CA SER A 244 19.33 7.94 17.48
C SER A 244 17.96 7.41 17.88
N LYS A 245 17.16 8.22 18.58
CA LYS A 245 15.79 7.87 19.01
C LYS A 245 14.85 7.73 17.81
N VAL A 246 14.89 8.66 16.86
CA VAL A 246 14.10 8.58 15.62
C VAL A 246 14.50 7.35 14.80
N LYS A 247 15.80 7.07 14.67
CA LYS A 247 16.31 5.87 13.98
C LYS A 247 15.80 4.59 14.67
N LYS A 248 15.84 4.52 16.00
CA LYS A 248 15.32 3.39 16.77
C LYS A 248 13.81 3.21 16.57
N LEU A 249 13.04 4.30 16.61
CA LEU A 249 11.59 4.25 16.37
C LEU A 249 11.28 3.76 14.95
N TYR A 250 11.98 4.30 13.95
CA TYR A 250 11.82 3.88 12.55
C TYR A 250 12.08 2.38 12.37
N HIS A 251 13.15 1.85 12.96
CA HIS A 251 13.47 0.43 12.89
C HIS A 251 12.39 -0.44 13.53
N MET A 252 11.91 -0.08 14.73
CA MET A 252 10.81 -0.81 15.38
C MET A 252 9.51 -0.73 14.56
N ALA A 253 9.17 0.45 14.02
CA ALA A 253 8.01 0.64 13.17
C ALA A 253 8.11 -0.21 11.88
N LYS A 254 9.29 -0.28 11.26
CA LYS A 254 9.55 -1.12 10.08
C LYS A 254 9.32 -2.60 10.35
N ILE A 255 9.92 -3.13 11.42
CA ILE A 255 9.77 -4.53 11.82
C ILE A 255 8.30 -4.87 12.03
N LEU A 256 7.59 -4.00 12.77
CA LEU A 256 6.17 -4.19 13.03
C LEU A 256 5.35 -4.10 11.75
N PHE A 257 5.66 -3.15 10.86
CA PHE A 257 4.97 -2.97 9.58
C PHE A 257 5.11 -4.20 8.67
N ASP A 258 6.33 -4.72 8.51
CA ASP A 258 6.60 -5.91 7.70
C ASP A 258 5.84 -7.15 8.18
N PHE A 259 5.56 -7.20 9.50
CA PHE A 259 4.73 -8.24 10.08
C PHE A 259 3.23 -7.95 9.93
N VAL A 260 2.77 -6.73 10.19
CA VAL A 260 1.34 -6.37 10.24
C VAL A 260 0.74 -6.21 8.85
N ALA A 261 1.35 -5.41 7.97
CA ALA A 261 0.73 -5.00 6.70
C ALA A 261 0.36 -6.19 5.79
N PRO A 262 1.23 -7.21 5.57
CA PRO A 262 0.85 -8.37 4.76
C PRO A 262 -0.25 -9.25 5.39
N GLN A 263 -0.44 -9.16 6.71
CA GLN A 263 -1.39 -9.94 7.48
C GLN A 263 -2.78 -9.28 7.57
N GLU A 264 -2.88 -7.98 7.29
CA GLU A 264 -4.17 -7.29 7.11
C GLU A 264 -4.99 -7.88 5.96
N TYR A 265 -4.30 -8.50 4.99
CA TYR A 265 -4.90 -9.16 3.83
C TYR A 265 -5.02 -10.69 4.02
N GLY A 266 -5.02 -11.17 5.26
CA GLY A 266 -5.24 -12.57 5.63
C GLY A 266 -4.09 -13.15 6.46
N ILE A 267 -4.40 -14.06 7.39
CA ILE A 267 -3.40 -14.65 8.29
C ILE A 267 -2.84 -15.96 7.71
N THR A 268 -3.72 -16.84 7.23
CA THR A 268 -3.34 -18.08 6.56
C THR A 268 -3.28 -17.89 5.05
N ASN A 269 -2.66 -18.83 4.33
CA ASN A 269 -2.67 -18.83 2.86
C ASN A 269 -4.09 -18.91 2.31
N GLU A 270 -5.00 -19.64 2.97
CA GLU A 270 -6.40 -19.72 2.54
C GLU A 270 -7.10 -18.37 2.69
N ASP A 271 -6.93 -17.70 3.82
CA ASP A 271 -7.51 -16.37 4.04
C ASP A 271 -6.98 -15.36 3.02
N LYS A 272 -5.66 -15.40 2.77
CA LYS A 272 -4.99 -14.52 1.79
C LYS A 272 -5.50 -14.71 0.39
N LEU A 273 -5.72 -15.95 -0.03
CA LEU A 273 -6.29 -16.25 -1.34
C LEU A 273 -7.75 -15.82 -1.41
N GLN A 274 -8.55 -16.08 -0.37
CA GLN A 274 -9.96 -15.67 -0.32
C GLN A 274 -10.12 -14.15 -0.40
N ILE A 275 -9.39 -13.39 0.42
CA ILE A 275 -9.37 -11.91 0.39
C ILE A 275 -8.88 -11.42 -0.97
N GLY A 276 -7.83 -12.04 -1.50
CA GLY A 276 -7.27 -11.76 -2.82
C GLY A 276 -8.31 -11.89 -3.94
N LEU A 277 -9.06 -12.99 -3.96
CA LEU A 277 -10.11 -13.21 -4.95
C LEU A 277 -11.34 -12.32 -4.72
N LEU A 278 -11.72 -12.00 -3.49
CA LEU A 278 -12.82 -11.06 -3.24
C LEU A 278 -12.51 -9.63 -3.72
N THR A 279 -11.22 -9.26 -3.73
CA THR A 279 -10.78 -7.89 -4.07
C THR A 279 -10.35 -7.78 -5.54
N SER A 280 -9.53 -8.71 -6.02
CA SER A 280 -8.84 -8.61 -7.32
C SER A 280 -9.37 -9.55 -8.39
N LYS A 281 -10.50 -10.25 -8.17
CA LYS A 281 -11.06 -11.20 -9.14
C LYS A 281 -11.36 -10.56 -10.50
N SER A 282 -12.00 -9.39 -10.53
CA SER A 282 -12.28 -8.67 -11.78
C SER A 282 -11.00 -8.31 -12.53
N LEU A 283 -9.97 -7.84 -11.81
CA LEU A 283 -8.67 -7.48 -12.38
C LEU A 283 -7.95 -8.70 -12.98
N ILE A 284 -7.84 -9.81 -12.24
CA ILE A 284 -7.17 -11.02 -12.77
C ILE A 284 -7.96 -11.64 -13.93
N GLN A 285 -9.30 -11.56 -13.93
CA GLN A 285 -10.13 -11.98 -15.06
C GLN A 285 -9.84 -11.14 -16.31
N ASP A 286 -9.73 -9.82 -16.16
CA ASP A 286 -9.38 -8.93 -17.27
C ASP A 286 -7.95 -9.20 -17.77
N ILE A 287 -6.98 -9.43 -16.88
CA ILE A 287 -5.60 -9.81 -17.26
C ILE A 287 -5.60 -11.13 -18.06
N ILE A 288 -6.27 -12.18 -17.56
CA ILE A 288 -6.38 -13.47 -18.26
C ILE A 288 -6.99 -13.26 -19.65
N LYS A 289 -8.10 -12.53 -19.73
CA LYS A 289 -8.78 -12.23 -20.99
C LYS A 289 -7.85 -11.52 -21.98
N ASN A 290 -7.15 -10.46 -21.55
CA ASN A 290 -6.23 -9.72 -22.42
C ASN A 290 -5.05 -10.59 -22.89
N LEU A 291 -4.53 -11.49 -22.06
CA LEU A 291 -3.47 -12.44 -22.44
C LEU A 291 -3.96 -13.43 -23.51
N GLU A 292 -5.20 -13.92 -23.39
CA GLU A 292 -5.81 -14.82 -24.38
C GLU A 292 -6.12 -14.12 -25.70
N GLU A 293 -6.66 -12.90 -25.65
CA GLU A 293 -6.90 -12.07 -26.84
C GLU A 293 -5.57 -11.69 -27.53
N SER A 294 -4.51 -11.41 -26.75
CA SER A 294 -3.19 -11.12 -27.30
C SER A 294 -2.56 -12.30 -28.01
N LYS A 295 -2.87 -13.55 -27.59
CA LYS A 295 -2.42 -14.78 -28.27
C LYS A 295 -2.95 -14.88 -29.70
N THR A 296 -4.16 -14.37 -29.96
CA THR A 296 -4.83 -14.45 -31.27
C THR A 296 -4.73 -13.15 -32.07
N SER A 297 -4.30 -12.06 -31.45
CA SER A 297 -4.14 -10.76 -32.10
C SER A 297 -3.01 -10.76 -33.14
N PRO A 298 -3.21 -10.11 -34.31
CA PRO A 298 -2.14 -9.91 -35.28
C PRO A 298 -1.11 -8.86 -34.83
N THR A 299 -1.46 -8.00 -33.86
CA THR A 299 -0.62 -6.92 -33.36
C THR A 299 -0.36 -7.08 -31.85
N PRO A 300 0.87 -6.85 -31.38
CA PRO A 300 1.17 -6.74 -29.96
C PRO A 300 0.36 -5.62 -29.31
N CYS A 301 0.12 -5.73 -28.01
CA CYS A 301 -0.57 -4.69 -27.25
C CYS A 301 0.06 -4.50 -25.87
N THR A 302 -0.21 -3.35 -25.27
CA THR A 302 0.14 -3.01 -23.89
C THR A 302 -1.12 -2.65 -23.11
N ARG A 303 -1.28 -3.24 -21.92
CA ARG A 303 -2.34 -2.92 -20.96
C ARG A 303 -1.71 -2.55 -19.63
N LEU A 304 -2.02 -1.37 -19.11
CA LEU A 304 -1.48 -0.87 -17.85
C LEU A 304 -2.60 -0.58 -16.87
N TYR A 305 -2.44 -1.03 -15.63
CA TYR A 305 -3.43 -0.87 -14.57
C TYR A 305 -2.80 -0.12 -13.40
N PHE A 306 -3.33 1.07 -13.11
CA PHE A 306 -2.89 1.94 -12.03
C PHE A 306 -3.87 1.83 -10.87
N THR A 307 -3.37 1.42 -9.72
CA THR A 307 -4.15 1.25 -8.49
C THR A 307 -3.26 1.49 -7.27
N LYS A 308 -3.78 1.22 -6.08
CA LYS A 308 -3.14 1.40 -4.77
C LYS A 308 -2.50 0.12 -4.25
N GLU A 309 -1.68 0.29 -3.23
CA GLU A 309 -0.93 -0.79 -2.57
C GLU A 309 -1.82 -1.96 -2.12
N SER A 310 -2.98 -1.71 -1.51
CA SER A 310 -3.89 -2.77 -1.05
C SER A 310 -4.35 -3.70 -2.18
N HIS A 311 -4.58 -3.14 -3.36
CA HIS A 311 -4.95 -3.92 -4.54
C HIS A 311 -3.75 -4.73 -5.05
N VAL A 312 -2.54 -4.17 -5.00
CA VAL A 312 -1.32 -4.89 -5.39
C VAL A 312 -1.03 -6.07 -4.44
N HIS A 313 -1.18 -5.88 -3.12
CA HIS A 313 -1.05 -6.96 -2.13
C HIS A 313 -2.03 -8.11 -2.40
N THR A 314 -3.31 -7.77 -2.63
CA THR A 314 -4.36 -8.76 -2.88
C THR A 314 -4.16 -9.49 -4.21
N LEU A 315 -3.69 -8.80 -5.26
CA LEU A 315 -3.32 -9.44 -6.52
C LEU A 315 -2.08 -10.34 -6.37
N LEU A 316 -1.05 -9.92 -5.63
CA LEU A 316 0.10 -10.77 -5.32
C LEU A 316 -0.30 -12.03 -4.55
N ASN A 317 -1.25 -11.94 -3.61
CA ASN A 317 -1.81 -13.13 -2.96
C ASN A 317 -2.34 -14.12 -4.01
N VAL A 318 -3.15 -13.64 -4.96
CA VAL A 318 -3.67 -14.48 -6.04
C VAL A 318 -2.52 -15.05 -6.89
N VAL A 319 -1.52 -14.25 -7.24
CA VAL A 319 -0.37 -14.69 -8.05
C VAL A 319 0.36 -15.87 -7.39
N PHE A 320 0.73 -15.73 -6.12
CA PHE A 320 1.50 -16.75 -5.40
C PHE A 320 0.67 -17.97 -4.99
N LEU A 321 -0.59 -17.75 -4.59
CA LEU A 321 -1.42 -18.80 -3.99
C LEU A 321 -2.28 -19.55 -5.02
N SER A 322 -2.23 -19.16 -6.29
CA SER A 322 -2.81 -19.93 -7.39
C SER A 322 -2.03 -21.18 -7.75
N GLY A 323 -0.84 -21.39 -7.17
CA GLY A 323 0.00 -22.57 -7.39
C GLY A 323 0.96 -22.46 -8.57
N LEU A 324 1.07 -21.26 -9.18
CA LEU A 324 2.04 -21.01 -10.24
C LEU A 324 3.47 -21.20 -9.70
N PRO A 325 4.34 -21.98 -10.36
CA PRO A 325 5.72 -22.16 -9.94
C PRO A 325 6.49 -20.84 -9.95
N THR A 326 7.02 -20.42 -8.80
CA THR A 326 7.79 -19.18 -8.65
C THR A 326 9.22 -19.47 -8.17
N ARG A 327 10.18 -18.67 -8.65
CA ARG A 327 11.60 -18.74 -8.28
C ARG A 327 11.87 -18.18 -6.89
N ILE A 328 11.01 -17.29 -6.42
CA ILE A 328 11.16 -16.52 -5.19
C ILE A 328 9.91 -16.75 -4.37
N SER A 329 10.05 -17.13 -3.10
CA SER A 329 8.90 -17.26 -2.22
C SER A 329 8.34 -15.89 -1.84
N LYS A 330 7.02 -15.83 -1.60
CA LYS A 330 6.35 -14.57 -1.26
C LYS A 330 6.98 -13.81 -0.09
N ASN A 331 7.43 -14.53 0.94
CA ASN A 331 8.04 -13.93 2.14
C ASN A 331 9.41 -13.28 1.88
N LYS A 332 10.01 -13.51 0.70
CA LYS A 332 11.27 -12.87 0.28
C LYS A 332 11.06 -11.62 -0.58
N ILE A 333 9.80 -11.27 -0.89
CA ILE A 333 9.50 -10.05 -1.61
C ILE A 333 9.66 -8.88 -0.64
N PRO A 334 10.35 -7.79 -1.05
CA PRO A 334 10.43 -6.57 -0.24
C PRO A 334 9.05 -5.94 0.01
N GLU A 335 9.02 -4.93 0.86
CA GLU A 335 7.82 -4.10 1.02
C GLU A 335 7.37 -3.49 -0.32
N LEU A 336 6.08 -3.18 -0.43
CA LEU A 336 5.53 -2.57 -1.63
C LEU A 336 5.66 -1.05 -1.52
N ASP A 337 6.58 -0.48 -2.28
CA ASP A 337 6.84 0.95 -2.31
C ASP A 337 6.12 1.66 -3.47
N TYR A 338 6.24 2.99 -3.53
CA TYR A 338 5.67 3.79 -4.62
C TYR A 338 6.03 3.20 -5.99
N LEU A 339 5.04 3.07 -6.88
CA LEU A 339 5.23 2.52 -8.23
C LEU A 339 5.70 1.04 -8.26
N THR A 340 5.37 0.26 -7.23
CA THR A 340 5.42 -1.20 -7.27
C THR A 340 4.72 -1.73 -8.53
N GLN A 341 5.32 -2.73 -9.18
CA GLN A 341 4.81 -3.31 -10.42
C GLN A 341 4.68 -4.83 -10.32
N ILE A 342 3.63 -5.35 -10.94
CA ILE A 342 3.51 -6.76 -11.32
C ILE A 342 3.32 -6.78 -12.84
N THR A 343 4.17 -7.51 -13.57
CA THR A 343 4.09 -7.58 -15.03
C THR A 343 3.80 -9.00 -15.49
N PHE A 344 2.84 -9.12 -16.42
CA PHE A 344 2.48 -10.35 -17.10
C PHE A 344 2.92 -10.22 -18.55
N GLU A 345 4.05 -10.83 -18.91
CA GLU A 345 4.67 -10.67 -20.22
C GLU A 345 4.40 -11.91 -21.08
N LEU A 346 3.65 -11.73 -22.17
CA LEU A 346 3.40 -12.76 -23.17
C LEU A 346 4.49 -12.73 -24.26
N TYR A 347 5.14 -13.86 -24.47
CA TYR A 347 6.15 -14.05 -25.51
C TYR A 347 5.65 -15.03 -26.56
N GLU A 348 5.82 -14.66 -27.83
CA GLU A 348 5.62 -15.52 -28.99
C GLU A 348 6.98 -15.97 -29.54
N ARG A 349 7.14 -17.28 -29.77
CA ARG A 349 8.31 -17.86 -30.43
C ARG A 349 7.87 -18.55 -31.72
N HIS A 350 8.55 -18.23 -32.82
CA HIS A 350 8.42 -18.93 -34.09
C HIS A 350 9.46 -20.03 -34.23
N ARG A 351 9.04 -21.27 -34.52
CA ARG A 351 9.94 -22.34 -34.94
C ARG A 351 10.01 -22.40 -36.47
N GLY A 352 10.77 -21.49 -37.09
CA GLY A 352 11.02 -21.50 -38.54
C GLY A 352 9.83 -21.08 -39.42
N LEU A 353 9.96 -21.24 -40.74
CA LEU A 353 9.05 -20.72 -41.79
C LEU A 353 7.64 -21.36 -41.79
N SER A 354 7.43 -22.48 -41.09
CA SER A 354 6.17 -23.24 -41.11
C SER A 354 5.78 -23.80 -39.73
N GLY A 355 6.49 -23.43 -38.67
CA GLY A 355 6.25 -23.99 -37.33
C GLY A 355 5.10 -23.31 -36.61
N ASP A 356 4.42 -24.10 -35.77
CA ASP A 356 3.40 -23.60 -34.86
C ASP A 356 3.98 -22.52 -33.94
N LYS A 357 3.18 -21.48 -33.68
CA LYS A 357 3.52 -20.41 -32.75
C LYS A 357 3.47 -20.94 -31.33
N GLU A 358 4.55 -20.76 -30.58
CA GLU A 358 4.61 -21.13 -29.17
C GLU A 358 4.50 -19.89 -28.29
N TYR A 359 3.61 -19.96 -27.30
CA TYR A 359 3.34 -18.85 -26.41
C TYR A 359 3.79 -19.19 -24.99
N SER A 360 4.50 -18.25 -24.37
CA SER A 360 4.92 -18.37 -22.97
C SER A 360 4.58 -17.12 -22.17
N LEU A 361 4.21 -17.31 -20.92
CA LEU A 361 4.00 -16.24 -19.94
C LEU A 361 5.19 -16.16 -19.00
N ARG A 362 5.67 -14.94 -18.75
CA ARG A 362 6.59 -14.63 -17.66
C ARG A 362 5.95 -13.62 -16.73
N VAL A 363 5.99 -13.90 -15.42
CA VAL A 363 5.55 -12.96 -14.40
C VAL A 363 6.76 -12.36 -13.72
N ALA A 364 6.81 -11.04 -13.61
CA ALA A 364 7.87 -10.32 -12.91
C ALA A 364 7.27 -9.30 -11.92
N PHE A 365 8.10 -8.87 -10.99
CA PHE A 365 7.74 -7.99 -9.90
C PHE A 365 8.81 -6.91 -9.71
N SER A 366 8.43 -5.68 -9.37
CA SER A 366 9.35 -4.68 -8.83
C SER A 366 8.74 -4.14 -7.54
N PRO A 367 9.53 -3.97 -6.45
CA PRO A 367 9.05 -3.33 -5.23
C PRO A 367 8.81 -1.83 -5.41
N GLY A 368 9.04 -1.28 -6.61
CA GLY A 368 8.86 0.14 -6.87
C GLY A 368 10.07 0.96 -6.44
N ALA A 369 9.82 2.21 -6.07
CA ALA A 369 10.81 3.16 -5.62
C ALA A 369 11.23 2.86 -4.18
N HIS A 370 12.03 1.80 -4.05
CA HIS A 370 12.37 1.16 -2.79
C HIS A 370 13.83 1.41 -2.41
N ASP A 371 14.06 1.71 -1.13
CA ASP A 371 15.40 1.66 -0.53
C ASP A 371 15.29 1.23 0.94
N PRO A 372 16.06 0.21 1.38
CA PRO A 372 15.97 -0.30 2.74
C PRO A 372 16.58 0.62 3.81
N ASN A 373 17.39 1.61 3.42
CA ASN A 373 18.16 2.47 4.32
C ASN A 373 17.75 3.94 4.19
N ILE A 374 16.45 4.22 4.12
CA ILE A 374 15.89 5.58 3.89
C ILE A 374 16.57 6.64 4.75
N LEU A 375 16.79 6.39 6.05
CA LEU A 375 17.37 7.35 6.98
C LEU A 375 18.86 7.66 6.75
N ASP A 376 19.59 6.78 6.05
CA ASP A 376 21.01 6.98 5.75
C ASP A 376 21.25 7.50 4.32
N LEU A 377 20.20 7.62 3.50
CA LEU A 377 20.28 8.16 2.15
C LEU A 377 20.58 9.66 2.13
N ARG A 378 21.31 10.12 1.13
CA ARG A 378 21.39 11.55 0.80
C ARG A 378 20.49 11.85 -0.38
N LEU A 379 19.30 12.38 -0.10
CA LEU A 379 18.35 12.79 -1.12
C LEU A 379 18.62 14.23 -1.56
N ASP A 380 18.53 14.48 -2.87
CA ASP A 380 18.51 15.83 -3.39
C ASP A 380 17.11 16.46 -3.23
N ALA A 381 16.95 17.72 -3.64
CA ALA A 381 15.69 18.46 -3.49
C ALA A 381 14.49 17.90 -4.29
N ARG A 382 14.66 16.80 -5.04
CA ARG A 382 13.56 16.06 -5.68
C ARG A 382 12.94 15.04 -4.72
N HIS A 383 13.65 14.63 -3.66
CA HIS A 383 13.22 13.60 -2.70
C HIS A 383 12.84 12.28 -3.38
N CYS A 384 13.48 11.95 -4.51
CA CYS A 384 13.14 10.79 -5.32
C CYS A 384 13.96 9.57 -4.94
N LEU A 385 13.27 8.43 -4.80
CA LEU A 385 13.88 7.12 -4.81
C LEU A 385 13.87 6.56 -6.22
N ASN A 386 14.94 5.85 -6.60
CA ASN A 386 14.98 5.16 -7.88
C ASN A 386 14.03 3.95 -7.84
N VAL A 387 13.29 3.73 -8.92
CA VAL A 387 12.47 2.53 -9.06
C VAL A 387 13.38 1.32 -9.27
N ALA A 388 13.26 0.33 -8.39
CA ALA A 388 14.02 -0.90 -8.46
C ALA A 388 13.68 -1.68 -9.76
N PRO A 389 14.66 -2.36 -10.37
CA PRO A 389 14.42 -3.16 -11.57
C PRO A 389 13.47 -4.32 -11.27
N ARG A 390 12.77 -4.79 -12.32
CA ARG A 390 11.89 -5.96 -12.21
C ARG A 390 12.72 -7.24 -12.00
N ILE A 391 12.31 -8.04 -11.02
CA ILE A 391 12.79 -9.39 -10.78
C ILE A 391 11.79 -10.41 -11.33
N ASN A 392 12.26 -11.40 -12.07
CA ASN A 392 11.41 -12.44 -12.63
C ASN A 392 10.92 -13.37 -11.50
N LEU A 393 9.62 -13.38 -11.25
CA LEU A 393 9.00 -14.30 -10.31
C LEU A 393 8.93 -15.71 -10.89
N THR A 394 8.79 -15.85 -12.22
CA THR A 394 8.72 -17.14 -12.90
C THR A 394 9.74 -17.25 -14.03
N ASP A 395 10.02 -18.48 -14.46
CA ASP A 395 10.57 -18.77 -15.77
C ASP A 395 9.53 -18.44 -16.86
N HIS A 396 9.92 -18.62 -18.12
CA HIS A 396 8.96 -18.70 -19.22
C HIS A 396 8.16 -20.00 -19.08
N LEU A 397 6.89 -19.87 -18.74
CA LEU A 397 5.96 -21.01 -18.63
C LEU A 397 5.06 -21.05 -19.86
N PRO A 398 4.71 -22.23 -20.41
CA PRO A 398 3.73 -22.31 -21.49
C PRO A 398 2.44 -21.58 -21.11
N LEU A 399 1.94 -20.71 -21.99
CA LEU A 399 0.84 -19.79 -21.67
C LEU A 399 -0.37 -20.52 -21.11
N ASP A 400 -0.82 -21.59 -21.79
CA ASP A 400 -2.02 -22.33 -21.40
C ASP A 400 -1.85 -23.01 -20.02
N VAL A 401 -0.63 -23.47 -19.70
CA VAL A 401 -0.29 -24.02 -18.38
C VAL A 401 -0.34 -22.94 -17.32
N ALA A 402 0.31 -21.79 -17.56
CA ALA A 402 0.33 -20.68 -16.60
C ALA A 402 -1.08 -20.13 -16.32
N LEU A 403 -1.90 -19.94 -17.37
CA LEU A 403 -3.29 -19.49 -17.23
C LEU A 403 -4.16 -20.52 -16.51
N SER A 404 -3.90 -21.83 -16.65
CA SER A 404 -4.70 -22.86 -15.98
C SER A 404 -4.66 -22.74 -14.45
N TYR A 405 -3.51 -22.36 -13.87
CA TYR A 405 -3.38 -22.10 -12.43
C TYR A 405 -4.34 -21.00 -11.97
N TYR A 406 -4.33 -19.85 -12.66
CA TYR A 406 -5.22 -18.74 -12.31
C TYR A 406 -6.69 -19.06 -12.57
N LYS A 407 -7.01 -19.65 -13.73
CA LYS A 407 -8.38 -20.02 -14.08
C LYS A 407 -9.01 -20.97 -13.07
N SER A 408 -8.23 -21.94 -12.58
CA SER A 408 -8.70 -22.90 -11.58
C SER A 408 -9.16 -22.23 -10.29
N ARG A 409 -8.54 -21.11 -9.88
CA ARG A 409 -8.92 -20.37 -8.67
C ARG A 409 -9.99 -19.32 -8.94
N VAL A 410 -9.95 -18.69 -10.10
CA VAL A 410 -10.81 -17.55 -10.44
C VAL A 410 -12.22 -17.99 -10.83
N TYR A 411 -12.34 -19.09 -11.58
CA TYR A 411 -13.61 -19.55 -12.16
C TYR A 411 -14.24 -20.76 -11.44
N ASN A 412 -13.46 -21.60 -10.75
CA ASN A 412 -13.99 -22.80 -10.10
C ASN A 412 -14.24 -22.65 -8.60
N THR A 413 -13.95 -21.49 -8.01
CA THR A 413 -14.20 -21.25 -6.58
C THR A 413 -15.55 -20.56 -6.41
N ASP A 414 -16.55 -21.30 -5.91
CA ASP A 414 -17.77 -20.71 -5.35
C ASP A 414 -17.43 -19.97 -4.06
N ILE A 415 -16.97 -18.72 -4.19
CA ILE A 415 -16.64 -17.89 -3.03
C ILE A 415 -17.94 -17.34 -2.46
N LYS A 416 -18.59 -18.12 -1.58
CA LYS A 416 -19.58 -17.56 -0.66
C LYS A 416 -18.84 -16.96 0.53
N PRO A 417 -19.19 -15.75 1.00
CA PRO A 417 -18.64 -15.25 2.26
C PRO A 417 -18.97 -16.27 3.35
N LYS A 418 -17.92 -16.83 3.99
CA LYS A 418 -18.12 -17.69 5.17
C LYS A 418 -18.83 -16.85 6.22
N ASN A 419 -19.97 -17.33 6.74
CA ASN A 419 -20.57 -16.78 7.96
C ASN A 419 -19.53 -16.95 9.07
N VAL A 420 -18.89 -15.86 9.48
CA VAL A 420 -18.02 -15.87 10.65
C VAL A 420 -18.93 -15.65 11.86
N GLU A 421 -19.05 -16.66 12.74
CA GLU A 421 -19.67 -16.47 14.05
C GLU A 421 -18.82 -15.47 14.85
N LEU A 422 -19.30 -14.23 14.93
CA LEU A 422 -18.72 -13.21 15.80
C LEU A 422 -18.97 -13.60 17.26
N PRO A 423 -18.01 -13.38 18.18
CA PRO A 423 -18.24 -13.57 19.60
C PRO A 423 -19.38 -12.67 20.09
N PRO A 424 -20.12 -13.07 21.14
CA PRO A 424 -21.27 -12.32 21.64
C PRO A 424 -20.88 -10.90 22.03
N VAL A 425 -21.63 -9.94 21.49
CA VAL A 425 -21.49 -8.51 21.79
C VAL A 425 -21.85 -8.30 23.27
N VAL A 426 -20.90 -7.78 24.04
CA VAL A 426 -21.17 -7.30 25.41
C VAL A 426 -22.16 -6.13 25.30
N PRO A 427 -23.30 -6.13 26.03
CA PRO A 427 -24.26 -5.05 25.95
C PRO A 427 -23.60 -3.74 26.40
N VAL A 428 -23.55 -2.75 25.52
CA VAL A 428 -23.24 -1.37 25.88
C VAL A 428 -24.56 -0.73 26.30
N ASP A 429 -24.58 -0.13 27.48
CA ASP A 429 -25.74 0.57 28.04
C ASP A 429 -26.37 1.52 27.02
N LYS A 430 -27.68 1.33 26.81
CA LYS A 430 -28.51 2.18 25.96
C LYS A 430 -28.91 3.41 26.76
N ASP A 431 -28.02 4.38 26.90
CA ASP A 431 -28.44 5.75 27.23
C ASP A 431 -27.48 6.77 26.60
N ASN A 432 -28.07 7.69 25.83
CA ASN A 432 -27.48 8.89 25.18
C ASN A 432 -26.49 8.66 24.02
N ILE A 433 -27.01 8.60 22.78
CA ILE A 433 -26.20 8.80 21.57
C ILE A 433 -26.75 9.98 20.75
N THR A 434 -26.39 11.18 21.20
CA THR A 434 -26.16 12.34 20.32
C THR A 434 -24.67 12.65 20.38
N SER A 435 -23.84 11.78 19.80
CA SER A 435 -22.40 12.02 19.69
C SER A 435 -22.00 12.05 18.22
N LEU A 436 -21.62 13.25 17.77
CA LEU A 436 -20.98 13.48 16.49
C LEU A 436 -19.50 13.10 16.65
N GLN A 437 -19.14 11.86 16.34
CA GLN A 437 -17.74 11.42 16.39
C GLN A 437 -17.00 11.93 15.14
N LEU A 438 -16.21 13.00 15.33
CA LEU A 438 -15.21 13.44 14.37
C LEU A 438 -13.98 12.53 14.48
N SER A 439 -13.87 11.54 13.61
CA SER A 439 -12.64 10.75 13.48
C SER A 439 -11.68 11.44 12.51
N LYS A 440 -10.53 11.89 13.04
CA LYS A 440 -9.40 12.38 12.24
C LYS A 440 -8.53 11.17 11.88
N SER A 441 -8.26 10.97 10.60
CA SER A 441 -7.25 10.02 10.13
C SER A 441 -6.40 10.74 9.08
N PHE A 442 -5.10 10.82 9.32
CA PHE A 442 -4.12 11.38 8.39
C PHE A 442 -3.80 10.39 7.26
#